data_AF-A0A227J9I8-F1
#
_entry.id   AF-A0A227J9I8-F1
#
_cell.length_a   1.000
_cell.length_b   1.000
_cell.length_c   1.000
_cell.angle_alpha   90.00
_cell.angle_beta   90.00
_cell.angle_gamma   90.00
#
_symmetry.space_group_name_H-M   'P 1'
#
loop_
_entity.id
_entity.type
_entity.pdbx_description
1 polymer ?
#
loop_
_entity_poly.entity_id
_entity_poly.type
_entity_poly.pdbx_seq_one_letter_code
_entity_poly.pdbx_strand_id
1 'polypeptide(L)'
;MSIMEQNTDNVFNFSAGPAALPKAVMQQAQQELIDWQGLGTSVMEISHRSKEFIKVAQEAEQDLRDLLNIPDNYKVLFCQGGARAQFAAVPLNLLGDAETATYIDGGYWAESAV
;
A
#
# COMPACT_ATOMS: atom_id res chain seq x y z
N MET A 1 42.93 -8.85 2.32
CA MET A 1 42.38 -9.89 1.42
C MET A 1 40.97 -9.43 1.07
N SER A 2 40.81 -8.74 -0.07
CA SER A 2 39.53 -8.23 -0.54
C SER A 2 38.75 -9.40 -1.12
N ILE A 3 37.69 -9.79 -0.42
CA ILE A 3 36.62 -10.59 -1.02
C ILE A 3 35.93 -9.67 -2.02
N MET A 4 36.15 -9.94 -3.31
CA MET A 4 35.35 -9.34 -4.37
C MET A 4 33.89 -9.71 -4.10
N GLU A 5 33.09 -8.71 -3.79
CA GLU A 5 31.64 -8.83 -3.71
C GLU A 5 31.16 -9.14 -5.14
N GLN A 6 30.88 -10.42 -5.42
CA GLN A 6 30.29 -10.79 -6.69
C GLN A 6 28.90 -10.16 -6.74
N ASN A 7 28.74 -9.15 -7.59
CA ASN A 7 27.47 -8.50 -7.83
C ASN A 7 26.54 -9.48 -8.58
N THR A 8 25.85 -10.36 -7.85
CA THR A 8 24.93 -11.38 -8.38
C THR A 8 23.50 -10.86 -8.47
N ASP A 9 23.29 -9.67 -9.02
CA ASP A 9 21.94 -9.13 -9.27
C ASP A 9 21.32 -9.70 -10.56
N ASN A 10 21.32 -11.03 -10.69
CA ASN A 10 20.80 -11.76 -11.85
C ASN A 10 19.34 -12.22 -11.70
N VAL A 11 18.64 -11.77 -10.66
CA VAL A 11 17.24 -12.17 -10.42
C VAL A 11 16.30 -11.11 -10.98
N PHE A 12 15.63 -11.45 -12.08
CA PHE A 12 14.54 -10.65 -12.63
C PHE A 12 13.21 -11.12 -12.05
N ASN A 13 12.60 -10.30 -11.19
CA ASN A 13 11.29 -10.58 -10.63
C ASN A 13 10.20 -10.01 -11.54
N PHE A 14 9.60 -10.88 -12.36
CA PHE A 14 8.46 -10.58 -13.24
C PHE A 14 7.10 -10.99 -12.63
N SER A 15 7.00 -11.10 -11.31
CA SER A 15 5.74 -11.44 -10.64
C SER A 15 4.65 -10.40 -10.92
N ALA A 16 3.43 -10.87 -11.18
CA ALA A 16 2.26 -10.03 -11.41
C ALA A 16 1.62 -9.47 -10.11
N GLY A 17 1.97 -10.01 -8.94
CA GLY A 17 1.41 -9.60 -7.66
C GLY A 17 1.44 -10.71 -6.59
N PRO A 18 2.01 -10.47 -5.38
CA PRO A 18 2.87 -9.33 -5.01
C PRO A 18 4.07 -9.18 -5.95
N ALA A 19 4.53 -7.93 -6.16
CA ALA A 19 5.52 -7.57 -7.17
C ALA A 19 6.83 -7.06 -6.56
N ALA A 20 7.82 -6.75 -7.40
CA ALA A 20 9.11 -6.24 -6.96
C ALA A 20 9.00 -4.84 -6.32
N LEU A 21 9.77 -4.62 -5.25
CA LEU A 21 9.93 -3.31 -4.60
C LEU A 21 11.30 -2.70 -4.94
N PRO A 22 11.44 -1.36 -4.95
CA PRO A 22 12.74 -0.71 -5.07
C PRO A 22 13.70 -1.15 -3.95
N LYS A 23 14.94 -1.51 -4.30
CA LYS A 23 15.94 -1.99 -3.33
C LYS A 23 16.23 -0.98 -2.21
N ALA A 24 16.28 0.31 -2.55
CA ALA A 24 16.49 1.36 -1.57
C ALA A 24 15.44 1.35 -0.44
N VAL A 25 14.17 1.11 -0.77
CA VAL A 25 13.08 1.03 0.21
C VAL A 25 13.24 -0.20 1.10
N MET A 26 13.58 -1.36 0.52
CA MET A 26 13.82 -2.58 1.29
C MET A 26 15.04 -2.46 2.21
N GLN A 27 16.10 -1.80 1.74
CA GLN A 27 17.30 -1.53 2.54
C GLN A 27 17.01 -0.59 3.71
N GLN A 28 16.20 0.46 3.49
CA GLN A 28 15.77 1.34 4.57
C GLN A 28 14.93 0.57 5.61
N ALA A 29 13.91 -0.17 5.17
CA ALA A 29 13.09 -0.96 6.08
C ALA A 29 13.91 -2.00 6.86
N GLN A 30 14.92 -2.60 6.24
CA GLN A 30 15.86 -3.51 6.91
C GLN A 30 16.68 -2.79 8.00
N GLN A 31 17.22 -1.60 7.70
CA GLN A 31 18.03 -0.82 8.64
C GLN A 31 17.23 -0.38 9.86
N GLU A 32 15.96 0.00 9.65
CA GLU A 32 15.08 0.52 10.70
C GLU A 32 14.24 -0.58 11.39
N LEU A 33 14.39 -1.86 11.03
CA LEU A 33 13.44 -2.91 11.41
C LEU A 33 13.32 -3.11 12.92
N ILE A 34 14.44 -3.05 13.65
CA ILE A 34 14.52 -3.28 15.11
C ILE A 34 14.56 -1.98 15.92
N ASP A 35 14.84 -0.86 15.26
CA ASP A 35 14.90 0.46 15.86
C ASP A 35 14.38 1.48 14.85
N TRP A 36 13.06 1.65 14.83
CA TRP A 36 12.40 2.53 13.90
C TRP A 36 12.55 3.97 14.35
N GLN A 37 13.23 4.78 13.53
CA GLN A 37 13.47 6.22 13.78
C GLN A 37 14.11 6.53 15.15
N GLY A 38 14.90 5.61 15.72
CA GLY A 38 15.59 5.81 16.99
C GLY A 38 14.71 5.68 18.23
N LEU A 39 13.53 5.04 18.12
CA LEU A 39 12.61 4.80 19.23
C LEU A 39 13.04 3.64 20.14
N GLY A 40 14.04 2.85 19.74
CA GLY A 40 14.45 1.62 20.42
C GLY A 40 13.44 0.48 20.26
N THR A 41 12.50 0.59 19.32
CA THR A 41 11.45 -0.39 19.04
C THR A 41 11.08 -0.36 17.56
N SER A 42 10.56 -1.46 17.03
CA SER A 42 10.09 -1.58 15.66
C SER A 42 8.81 -0.78 15.40
N VAL A 43 8.59 -0.33 14.16
CA VAL A 43 7.28 0.19 13.71
C VAL A 43 6.14 -0.80 13.92
N MET A 44 6.45 -2.10 13.98
CA MET A 44 5.48 -3.17 14.23
C MET A 44 5.05 -3.28 15.71
N GLU A 45 5.77 -2.65 16.63
CA GLU A 45 5.56 -2.75 18.08
C GLU A 45 4.85 -1.51 18.66
N ILE A 46 4.85 -0.40 17.93
CA ILE A 46 4.23 0.85 18.40
C ILE A 46 2.71 0.82 18.27
N SER A 47 2.03 1.57 19.12
CA SER A 47 0.60 1.77 19.03
C SER A 47 0.23 2.55 17.76
N HIS A 48 -0.81 2.11 17.05
CA HIS A 48 -1.42 2.87 15.94
C HIS A 48 -2.00 4.22 16.36
N ARG A 49 -2.07 4.50 17.67
CA ARG A 49 -2.54 5.78 18.25
C ARG A 49 -1.38 6.64 18.76
N SER A 50 -0.14 6.15 18.67
CA SER A 50 1.05 6.93 19.03
C SER A 50 1.23 8.11 18.08
N LYS A 51 1.91 9.16 18.53
CA LYS A 51 2.17 10.35 17.69
C LYS A 51 3.03 9.98 16.49
N GLU A 52 3.96 9.06 16.71
CA GLU A 52 4.91 8.52 15.75
C GLU A 52 4.17 7.77 14.64
N PHE A 53 3.23 6.87 14.99
CA PHE A 53 2.42 6.17 13.98
C PHE A 53 1.46 7.09 13.24
N ILE A 54 0.77 8.00 13.95
CA ILE A 54 -0.15 8.95 13.32
C ILE A 54 0.60 9.81 12.31
N LYS A 55 1.81 10.26 12.65
CA LYS A 55 2.66 11.05 11.76
C LYS A 55 2.98 10.29 10.46
N VAL A 56 3.48 9.05 10.53
CA VAL A 56 3.80 8.29 9.30
C VAL A 56 2.55 7.96 8.47
N ALA A 57 1.40 7.75 9.11
CA ALA A 57 0.13 7.54 8.40
C ALA A 57 -0.33 8.82 7.67
N GLN A 58 -0.17 10.00 8.28
CA GLN A 58 -0.48 11.29 7.67
C GLN A 58 0.49 11.62 6.53
N GLU A 59 1.79 11.37 6.72
CA GLU A 59 2.79 11.53 5.67
C GLU A 59 2.47 10.63 4.48
N ALA A 60 2.15 9.36 4.69
CA ALA A 60 1.76 8.45 3.62
C ALA A 60 0.46 8.89 2.89
N GLU A 61 -0.53 9.44 3.61
CA GLU A 61 -1.72 10.01 2.97
C GLU A 61 -1.36 11.23 2.10
N GLN A 62 -0.55 12.14 2.65
CA GLN A 62 -0.15 13.38 1.96
C GLN A 62 0.70 13.08 0.73
N ASP A 63 1.67 12.18 0.83
CA ASP A 63 2.50 11.74 -0.29
C ASP A 63 1.65 11.22 -1.45
N LEU A 64 0.60 10.44 -1.15
CA LEU A 64 -0.33 9.95 -2.17
C LEU A 64 -1.16 11.08 -2.79
N ARG A 65 -1.61 12.04 -1.98
CA ARG A 65 -2.34 13.22 -2.46
C ARG A 65 -1.48 14.06 -3.39
N ASP A 66 -0.23 14.31 -3.02
CA ASP A 66 0.71 15.12 -3.79
C ASP A 66 1.09 14.41 -5.09
N LEU A 67 1.37 13.11 -5.04
CA LEU A 67 1.72 12.31 -6.21
C LEU A 67 0.60 12.26 -7.26
N LEU A 68 -0.65 12.14 -6.81
CA LEU A 68 -1.82 11.98 -7.69
C LEU A 68 -2.63 13.27 -7.87
N ASN A 69 -2.22 14.39 -7.27
CA ASN A 69 -2.95 15.66 -7.22
C ASN A 69 -4.40 15.51 -6.74
N ILE A 70 -4.62 14.79 -5.64
CA ILE A 70 -5.96 14.51 -5.11
C ILE A 70 -6.54 15.77 -4.44
N PRO A 71 -7.70 16.29 -4.87
CA PRO A 71 -8.27 17.50 -4.30
C PRO A 71 -8.92 17.27 -2.92
N ASP A 72 -9.08 18.35 -2.16
CA ASP A 72 -9.55 18.33 -0.76
C ASP A 72 -10.98 17.78 -0.58
N ASN A 73 -11.78 17.78 -1.64
CA ASN A 73 -13.13 17.21 -1.64
C ASN A 73 -13.15 15.68 -1.75
N TYR A 74 -12.00 15.01 -1.78
CA TYR A 74 -11.87 13.54 -1.70
C TYR A 74 -11.22 13.08 -0.40
N LYS A 75 -11.60 11.88 0.05
CA LYS A 75 -10.98 11.19 1.19
C LYS A 75 -10.09 10.06 0.68
N VAL A 76 -8.92 9.91 1.29
CA VAL A 76 -7.99 8.79 1.09
C VAL A 76 -8.16 7.82 2.25
N LEU A 77 -8.32 6.53 1.95
CA LEU A 77 -8.53 5.49 2.97
C LEU A 77 -7.52 4.35 2.76
N PHE A 78 -6.80 3.99 3.82
CA PHE A 78 -5.97 2.78 3.86
C PHE A 78 -6.77 1.64 4.48
N CYS A 79 -7.33 0.76 3.64
CA CYS A 79 -8.21 -0.34 4.05
C CYS A 79 -7.56 -1.71 3.89
N GLN A 80 -7.94 -2.65 4.76
CA GLN A 80 -7.59 -4.06 4.64
C GLN A 80 -8.51 -4.78 3.63
N GLY A 81 -8.19 -6.04 3.31
CA GLY A 81 -9.02 -6.91 2.46
C GLY A 81 -8.71 -6.86 0.96
N GLY A 82 -7.81 -5.97 0.54
CA GLY A 82 -7.39 -5.82 -0.86
C GLY A 82 -8.52 -5.42 -1.80
N ALA A 83 -8.26 -5.46 -3.11
CA ALA A 83 -9.22 -5.05 -4.13
C ALA A 83 -10.53 -5.85 -4.10
N ARG A 84 -10.46 -7.17 -3.82
CA ARG A 84 -11.65 -8.04 -3.77
C ARG A 84 -12.62 -7.69 -2.66
N ALA A 85 -12.16 -7.25 -1.49
CA ALA A 85 -13.07 -6.76 -0.45
C ALA A 85 -13.84 -5.52 -0.92
N GLN A 86 -13.21 -4.69 -1.76
CA GLN A 86 -13.85 -3.49 -2.29
C GLN A 86 -14.92 -3.79 -3.36
N PHE A 87 -14.90 -4.96 -4.01
CA PHE A 87 -15.97 -5.38 -4.92
C PHE A 87 -17.33 -5.38 -4.23
N ALA A 88 -17.38 -5.76 -2.95
CA ALA A 88 -18.59 -5.67 -2.14
C ALA A 88 -18.75 -4.28 -1.49
N ALA A 89 -17.67 -3.67 -1.00
CA ALA A 89 -17.76 -2.40 -0.29
C ALA A 89 -18.32 -1.26 -1.16
N VAL A 90 -17.97 -1.22 -2.45
CA VAL A 90 -18.44 -0.18 -3.38
C VAL A 90 -19.97 -0.18 -3.52
N PRO A 91 -20.65 -1.25 -3.97
CA PRO A 91 -22.10 -1.25 -4.09
C PRO A 91 -22.80 -1.10 -2.74
N LEU A 92 -22.30 -1.69 -1.66
CA LEU A 92 -22.89 -1.55 -0.33
C LEU A 92 -22.91 -0.11 0.20
N ASN A 93 -22.00 0.76 -0.27
CA ASN A 93 -21.94 2.16 0.16
C ASN A 93 -22.51 3.14 -0.88
N LEU A 94 -22.46 2.80 -2.18
CA LEU A 94 -22.79 3.74 -3.27
C LEU A 94 -24.10 3.45 -3.99
N LEU A 95 -24.66 2.25 -3.89
CA LEU A 95 -25.90 1.90 -4.60
C LEU A 95 -27.10 2.74 -4.10
N GLY A 96 -27.13 3.04 -2.80
CA GLY A 96 -28.24 3.78 -2.19
C GLY A 96 -29.57 3.06 -2.38
N ASP A 97 -30.59 3.80 -2.83
CA ASP A 97 -31.94 3.27 -3.09
C ASP A 97 -32.11 2.69 -4.51
N ALA A 98 -31.03 2.64 -5.30
CA ALA A 98 -31.10 2.06 -6.65
C ALA A 98 -31.21 0.53 -6.60
N GLU A 99 -31.94 -0.04 -7.55
CA GLU A 99 -32.10 -1.51 -7.66
C GLU A 99 -31.02 -2.15 -8.54
N THR A 100 -30.31 -1.35 -9.35
CA THR A 100 -29.34 -1.84 -10.33
C THR A 100 -28.07 -0.98 -10.32
N ALA A 101 -26.94 -1.62 -10.62
CA ALA A 101 -25.65 -0.98 -10.83
C ALA A 101 -25.13 -1.30 -12.23
N THR A 102 -24.43 -0.34 -12.85
CA THR A 102 -23.80 -0.54 -14.16
C THR A 102 -22.32 -0.87 -14.00
N TYR A 103 -21.90 -1.98 -14.61
CA TYR A 103 -20.50 -2.41 -14.68
C TYR A 103 -20.05 -2.45 -16.14
N ILE A 104 -18.83 -1.99 -16.41
CA ILE A 104 -18.18 -2.12 -17.72
C ILE A 104 -17.16 -3.25 -17.61
N ASP A 105 -17.45 -4.39 -18.24
CA ASP A 105 -16.58 -5.56 -18.21
C ASP A 105 -15.51 -5.49 -19.30
N GLY A 106 -14.24 -5.36 -18.88
CA GLY A 106 -13.06 -5.39 -19.73
C GLY A 106 -12.16 -6.61 -19.54
N GLY A 107 -12.60 -7.61 -18.75
CA GLY A 107 -11.86 -8.84 -18.48
C GLY A 107 -11.93 -9.30 -17.02
N TYR A 108 -11.10 -10.29 -16.70
CA TYR A 108 -11.16 -11.10 -15.48
C TYR A 108 -11.48 -10.35 -14.17
N TRP A 109 -10.88 -9.18 -13.94
CA TRP A 109 -11.09 -8.43 -12.70
C TRP A 109 -12.45 -7.74 -12.62
N ALA A 110 -12.97 -7.24 -13.76
CA ALA A 110 -14.30 -6.65 -13.81
C ALA A 110 -15.36 -7.75 -13.71
N GLU A 111 -15.22 -8.84 -14.46
CA GLU A 111 -16.06 -10.04 -14.34
C GLU A 111 -16.13 -10.56 -12.89
N SER A 112 -14.98 -10.58 -12.19
CA SER A 112 -14.92 -11.02 -10.78
C SER A 112 -15.63 -10.10 -9.78
N ALA A 113 -16.02 -8.89 -10.19
CA ALA A 113 -16.65 -7.89 -9.34
C ALA A 113 -18.18 -7.76 -9.54
N VAL A 114 -18.73 -8.49 -10.52
CA VAL A 114 -20.17 -8.53 -10.86
C VAL A 114 -20.87 -9.68 -10.13
#